data_AF-A0A949G273-F1
#
_entry.id   AF-A0A949G273-F1
#
_cell.length_a   1.000
_cell.length_b   1.000
_cell.length_c   1.000
_cell.angle_alpha   90.00
_cell.angle_beta   90.00
_cell.angle_gamma   90.00
#
_symmetry.space_group_name_H-M   'P 1'
#
loop_
_entity.id
_entity.type
_entity.pdbx_description
1 polymer ?
#
loop_
_entity_poly.entity_id
_entity_poly.type
_entity_poly.pdbx_seq_one_letter_code
_entity_poly.pdbx_strand_id
1 'polypeptide(L)'
;VSAGKLAVNGVLGSGTLSVAAAAWLAGTGTIGGPVVVQGTLSPGNSPGLLAVKSLDLQSTSTTLMEINSIVRGTGYDAIDVSDASGVTYGGGLELSFAALFPDNTSFDLFNFSGTPAGTFATVTASGSYGSLNFVKNAGVWTAQSGSQTISFTESSGNVLVVPEPATAALGGAAAIGFCVWAVRRRFLADRAIA
;
A
#
# COMPACT_ATOMS: atom_id res chain seq x y z
N VAL A 1 18.48 -9.77 -16.45
CA VAL A 1 17.41 -10.40 -17.25
C VAL A 1 17.04 -9.43 -18.37
N SER A 2 17.32 -9.80 -19.62
CA SER A 2 17.15 -8.88 -20.76
C SER A 2 15.76 -8.97 -21.39
N ALA A 3 15.09 -10.12 -21.28
CA ALA A 3 13.71 -10.35 -21.73
C ALA A 3 13.15 -11.60 -21.04
N GLY A 4 11.84 -11.83 -21.16
CA GLY A 4 11.17 -13.01 -20.62
C GLY A 4 11.06 -12.97 -19.09
N LYS A 5 10.80 -14.13 -18.48
CA LYS A 5 10.57 -14.25 -17.03
C LYS A 5 11.68 -15.02 -16.32
N LEU A 6 12.27 -14.40 -15.30
CA LEU A 6 13.10 -15.07 -14.32
C LEU A 6 12.29 -15.33 -13.05
N ALA A 7 12.04 -16.60 -12.74
CA ALA A 7 11.46 -17.01 -11.46
C ALA A 7 12.56 -17.50 -10.52
N VAL A 8 12.80 -16.79 -9.42
CA VAL A 8 13.76 -17.15 -8.39
C VAL A 8 13.04 -17.91 -7.29
N ASN A 9 13.15 -19.24 -7.29
CA ASN A 9 12.54 -20.12 -6.26
C ASN A 9 13.57 -20.73 -5.30
N GLY A 10 14.84 -20.37 -5.48
CA GLY A 10 15.96 -20.78 -4.62
C GLY A 10 16.75 -19.55 -4.19
N VAL A 11 18.07 -19.66 -4.20
CA VAL A 11 18.96 -18.55 -3.83
C VAL A 11 19.75 -18.08 -5.04
N LEU A 12 19.70 -16.77 -5.32
CA LEU A 12 20.69 -16.08 -6.15
C LEU A 12 21.73 -15.42 -5.24
N GLY A 13 22.98 -15.43 -5.69
CA GLY A 13 24.11 -14.85 -4.96
C GLY A 13 24.03 -13.33 -4.81
N SER A 14 25.12 -12.72 -4.35
CA SER A 14 25.18 -11.29 -3.97
C SER A 14 25.42 -10.32 -5.13
N GLY A 15 25.44 -10.79 -6.37
CA GLY A 15 25.59 -9.93 -7.54
C GLY A 15 24.34 -9.11 -7.81
N THR A 16 24.50 -7.91 -8.38
CA THR A 16 23.37 -7.08 -8.78
C THR A 16 22.51 -7.78 -9.83
N LEU A 17 21.20 -7.84 -9.58
CA LEU A 17 20.22 -8.32 -10.54
C LEU A 17 19.53 -7.13 -11.21
N SER A 18 19.74 -6.95 -12.51
CA SER A 18 19.01 -5.98 -13.31
C SER A 18 17.91 -6.66 -14.13
N VAL A 19 16.70 -6.11 -14.08
CA VAL A 19 15.53 -6.57 -14.84
C VAL A 19 15.20 -5.50 -15.89
N ALA A 20 15.42 -5.80 -17.17
CA ALA A 20 15.15 -4.88 -18.26
C ALA A 20 13.65 -4.64 -18.46
N ALA A 21 13.29 -3.58 -19.20
CA ALA A 21 11.89 -3.15 -19.40
C ALA A 21 10.96 -4.25 -19.96
N ALA A 22 11.46 -5.14 -20.82
CA ALA A 22 10.69 -6.25 -21.39
C ALA A 22 10.80 -7.57 -20.59
N ALA A 23 11.37 -7.52 -19.38
CA ALA A 23 11.62 -8.67 -18.54
C ALA A 23 10.76 -8.67 -17.27
N TRP A 24 10.60 -9.87 -16.72
CA TRP A 24 9.84 -10.15 -15.50
C TRP A 24 10.76 -10.77 -14.46
N LEU A 25 10.61 -10.34 -13.22
CA LEU A 25 11.13 -10.99 -12.03
C LEU A 25 9.99 -11.53 -11.17
N ALA A 26 10.08 -12.80 -10.82
CA ALA A 26 9.10 -13.51 -10.02
C ALA A 26 9.77 -14.54 -9.08
N GLY A 27 8.96 -15.31 -8.37
CA GLY A 27 9.38 -16.44 -7.53
C GLY A 27 9.38 -16.15 -6.03
N THR A 28 9.59 -17.19 -5.23
CA THR A 28 9.49 -17.15 -3.75
C THR A 28 10.85 -17.25 -3.03
N GLY A 29 11.95 -17.01 -3.74
CA GLY A 29 13.30 -17.26 -3.28
C GLY A 29 13.98 -16.06 -2.63
N THR A 30 15.31 -16.12 -2.58
CA THR A 30 16.16 -15.07 -2.02
C THR A 30 17.17 -14.59 -3.06
N ILE A 31 17.33 -13.28 -3.19
CA ILE A 31 18.34 -12.63 -4.03
C ILE A 31 19.28 -11.85 -3.10
N GLY A 32 20.49 -12.37 -2.89
CA GLY A 32 21.44 -11.80 -1.92
C GLY A 32 22.07 -10.47 -2.34
N GLY A 33 21.82 -10.01 -3.57
CA GLY A 33 22.36 -8.78 -4.13
C GLY A 33 21.29 -7.70 -4.38
N PRO A 34 21.71 -6.47 -4.72
CA PRO A 34 20.80 -5.40 -5.10
C PRO A 34 19.94 -5.77 -6.32
N VAL A 35 18.67 -5.40 -6.31
CA VAL A 35 17.74 -5.63 -7.42
C VAL A 35 17.32 -4.29 -8.02
N VAL A 36 17.55 -4.13 -9.33
CA VAL A 36 17.12 -2.94 -10.09
C VAL A 36 16.10 -3.37 -11.14
N VAL A 37 14.89 -2.80 -11.09
CA VAL A 37 13.77 -3.21 -11.94
C VAL A 37 13.37 -2.07 -12.88
N GLN A 38 13.49 -2.29 -14.19
CA GLN A 38 12.89 -1.44 -15.23
C GLN A 38 11.65 -2.05 -15.86
N GLY A 39 11.48 -3.38 -15.76
CA GLY A 39 10.33 -4.14 -16.25
C GLY A 39 9.33 -4.48 -15.15
N THR A 40 8.86 -5.72 -15.11
CA THR A 40 7.83 -6.16 -14.16
C THR A 40 8.43 -6.92 -12.99
N LEU A 41 8.03 -6.56 -11.77
CA LEU A 41 8.20 -7.34 -10.55
C LEU A 41 6.86 -7.95 -10.14
N SER A 42 6.82 -9.26 -9.95
CA SER A 42 5.62 -10.00 -9.53
C SER A 42 6.06 -11.09 -8.54
N PRO A 43 6.18 -10.80 -7.23
CA PRO A 43 6.65 -11.76 -6.24
C PRO A 43 5.84 -13.07 -6.29
N GLY A 44 6.50 -14.20 -6.04
CA GLY A 44 5.87 -15.51 -6.03
C GLY A 44 5.64 -16.17 -7.39
N ASN A 45 4.94 -17.31 -7.36
CA ASN A 45 4.07 -17.73 -8.48
C ASN A 45 2.66 -17.14 -8.30
N SER A 46 2.59 -16.10 -7.46
CA SER A 46 1.47 -15.35 -6.90
C SER A 46 0.28 -16.18 -6.40
N PRO A 47 0.01 -16.16 -5.07
CA PRO A 47 0.75 -15.45 -4.03
C PRO A 47 2.15 -16.02 -3.72
N GLY A 48 3.09 -15.18 -3.23
CA GLY A 48 4.40 -15.60 -2.74
C GLY A 48 5.27 -14.49 -2.11
N LEU A 49 6.31 -14.89 -1.37
CA LEU A 49 7.27 -13.98 -0.74
C LEU A 49 8.63 -14.02 -1.44
N LEU A 50 9.12 -12.87 -1.92
CA LEU A 50 10.46 -12.73 -2.48
C LEU A 50 11.37 -11.93 -1.53
N ALA A 51 12.53 -12.48 -1.18
CA ALA A 51 13.51 -11.77 -0.35
C ALA A 51 14.64 -11.17 -1.21
N VAL A 52 15.01 -9.91 -0.95
CA VAL A 52 16.06 -9.19 -1.68
C VAL A 52 16.97 -8.43 -0.71
N LYS A 53 18.18 -8.08 -1.18
CA LYS A 53 19.06 -7.19 -0.42
C LYS A 53 18.55 -5.75 -0.42
N SER A 54 18.42 -5.17 -1.59
CA SER A 54 17.81 -3.86 -1.83
C SER A 54 16.95 -3.93 -3.09
N LEU A 55 15.99 -3.02 -3.20
CA LEU A 55 15.05 -2.92 -4.28
C LEU A 55 14.98 -1.49 -4.82
N ASP A 56 15.38 -1.33 -6.07
CA ASP A 56 15.28 -0.08 -6.83
C ASP A 56 14.29 -0.25 -7.98
N LEU A 57 13.09 0.27 -7.79
CA LEU A 57 12.02 0.29 -8.79
C LEU A 57 12.18 1.55 -9.64
N GLN A 58 12.54 1.36 -10.91
CA GLN A 58 12.74 2.48 -11.84
C GLN A 58 11.40 3.03 -12.33
N SER A 59 11.41 4.23 -12.91
CA SER A 59 10.18 4.94 -13.32
C SER A 59 9.32 4.23 -14.36
N THR A 60 9.88 3.27 -15.10
CA THR A 60 9.16 2.46 -16.10
C THR A 60 8.67 1.12 -15.55
N SER A 61 9.01 0.80 -14.30
CA SER A 61 8.70 -0.50 -13.73
C SER A 61 7.22 -0.64 -13.36
N THR A 62 6.76 -1.88 -13.28
CA THR A 62 5.47 -2.23 -12.71
C THR A 62 5.67 -3.27 -11.62
N THR A 63 5.12 -3.03 -10.44
CA THR A 63 5.04 -4.04 -9.37
C THR A 63 3.62 -4.56 -9.28
N LEU A 64 3.45 -5.87 -9.42
CA LEU A 64 2.17 -6.57 -9.34
C LEU A 64 2.11 -7.34 -8.02
N MET A 65 1.03 -7.18 -7.26
CA MET A 65 0.83 -7.85 -5.97
C MET A 65 -0.58 -8.44 -5.86
N GLU A 66 -0.68 -9.75 -5.69
CA GLU A 66 -1.92 -10.47 -5.45
C GLU A 66 -2.25 -10.58 -3.95
N ILE A 67 -3.51 -10.37 -3.59
CA ILE A 67 -4.01 -10.40 -2.22
C ILE A 67 -5.25 -11.30 -2.17
N ASN A 68 -5.03 -12.57 -1.81
CA ASN A 68 -6.05 -13.63 -1.84
C ASN A 68 -6.54 -14.01 -0.44
N SER A 69 -5.67 -13.93 0.57
CA SER A 69 -6.03 -14.09 1.97
C SER A 69 -5.07 -13.28 2.85
N ILE A 70 -5.22 -13.37 4.17
CA ILE A 70 -4.46 -12.57 5.15
C ILE A 70 -3.11 -13.16 5.55
N VAL A 71 -2.68 -14.29 4.97
CA VAL A 71 -1.42 -14.93 5.33
C VAL A 71 -0.29 -14.41 4.45
N ARG A 72 0.71 -13.75 5.03
CA ARG A 72 1.84 -13.19 4.27
C ARG A 72 2.62 -14.26 3.51
N GLY A 73 2.92 -14.01 2.24
CA GLY A 73 3.75 -14.88 1.41
C GLY A 73 3.10 -16.18 0.92
N THR A 74 1.84 -16.43 1.29
CA THR A 74 1.07 -17.61 0.83
C THR A 74 -0.38 -17.27 0.51
N GLY A 75 -0.94 -16.30 1.25
CA GLY A 75 -2.22 -15.66 1.01
C GLY A 75 -2.10 -14.37 0.21
N TYR A 76 -0.99 -13.66 0.32
CA TYR A 76 -0.73 -12.46 -0.47
C TYR A 76 0.75 -12.29 -0.79
N ASP A 77 1.04 -11.58 -1.89
CA ASP A 77 2.39 -11.30 -2.36
C ASP A 77 3.12 -10.38 -1.40
N ALA A 78 4.39 -10.67 -1.15
CA ALA A 78 5.20 -9.93 -0.21
C ALA A 78 6.66 -9.85 -0.66
N ILE A 79 7.33 -8.79 -0.22
CA ILE A 79 8.75 -8.57 -0.46
C ILE A 79 9.43 -8.30 0.87
N ASP A 80 10.51 -9.01 1.16
CA ASP A 80 11.42 -8.71 2.27
C ASP A 80 12.68 -8.03 1.75
N VAL A 81 13.01 -6.87 2.31
CA VAL A 81 14.21 -6.10 1.96
C VAL A 81 15.11 -5.99 3.19
N SER A 82 16.31 -6.53 3.07
CA SER A 82 17.23 -6.69 4.22
C SER A 82 18.14 -5.48 4.47
N ASP A 83 18.47 -4.69 3.45
CA ASP A 83 19.22 -3.45 3.64
C ASP A 83 18.30 -2.35 4.19
N ALA A 84 18.78 -1.66 5.24
CA ALA A 84 18.09 -0.50 5.80
C ALA A 84 18.00 0.63 4.77
N SER A 85 16.82 1.25 4.64
CA SER A 85 16.49 2.22 3.61
C SER A 85 16.73 1.67 2.19
N GLY A 86 16.69 0.35 2.03
CA GLY A 86 17.02 -0.35 0.79
C GLY A 86 15.91 -0.35 -0.25
N VAL A 87 14.85 0.44 -0.08
CA VAL A 87 13.72 0.53 -1.03
C VAL A 87 13.71 1.91 -1.68
N THR A 88 13.75 1.93 -3.00
CA THR A 88 13.45 3.12 -3.82
C THR A 88 12.23 2.82 -4.66
N TYR A 89 11.13 3.54 -4.42
CA TYR A 89 9.90 3.41 -5.20
C TYR A 89 9.96 4.22 -6.50
N GLY A 90 9.40 3.64 -7.55
CA GLY A 90 9.21 4.24 -8.87
C GLY A 90 8.20 3.40 -9.66
N GLY A 91 7.79 3.91 -10.83
CA GLY A 91 6.87 3.17 -11.69
C GLY A 91 5.47 3.02 -11.08
N GLY A 92 4.76 1.94 -11.43
CA GLY A 92 3.41 1.66 -10.92
C GLY A 92 3.35 0.52 -9.91
N LEU A 93 2.42 0.61 -8.96
CA LEU A 93 1.99 -0.50 -8.11
C LEU A 93 0.56 -0.91 -8.49
N GLU A 94 0.35 -2.18 -8.80
CA GLU A 94 -0.96 -2.74 -9.12
C GLU A 94 -1.32 -3.84 -8.13
N LEU A 95 -2.44 -3.63 -7.43
CA LEU A 95 -2.98 -4.58 -6.45
C LEU A 95 -4.13 -5.39 -7.06
N SER A 96 -4.13 -6.70 -6.86
CA SER A 96 -5.23 -7.58 -7.26
C SER A 96 -5.85 -8.23 -6.02
N PHE A 97 -7.09 -7.88 -5.69
CA PHE A 97 -7.79 -8.44 -4.54
C PHE A 97 -8.75 -9.54 -4.97
N ALA A 98 -8.55 -10.79 -4.50
CA ALA A 98 -9.48 -11.88 -4.82
C ALA A 98 -10.74 -11.92 -3.92
N ALA A 99 -10.75 -11.13 -2.84
CA ALA A 99 -11.88 -10.99 -1.93
C ALA A 99 -11.95 -9.56 -1.36
N LEU A 100 -13.12 -9.21 -0.81
CA LEU A 100 -13.23 -8.08 0.12
C LEU A 100 -12.71 -8.51 1.48
N PHE A 101 -12.00 -7.61 2.16
CA PHE A 101 -11.45 -7.87 3.49
C PHE A 101 -12.16 -7.05 4.57
N PRO A 102 -12.22 -7.55 5.82
CA PRO A 102 -12.79 -6.79 6.93
C PRO A 102 -12.06 -5.48 7.20
N ASP A 103 -12.76 -4.55 7.82
CA ASP A 103 -12.18 -3.31 8.32
C ASP A 103 -10.98 -3.58 9.23
N ASN A 104 -9.98 -2.72 9.14
CA ASN A 104 -8.70 -2.79 9.85
C ASN A 104 -7.81 -3.98 9.47
N THR A 105 -8.10 -4.67 8.36
CA THR A 105 -7.17 -5.65 7.79
C THR A 105 -5.96 -4.95 7.20
N SER A 106 -4.75 -5.39 7.55
CA SER A 106 -3.49 -4.84 7.04
C SER A 106 -2.67 -5.90 6.32
N PHE A 107 -1.99 -5.48 5.25
CA PHE A 107 -1.09 -6.31 4.45
C PHE A 107 0.27 -5.65 4.37
N ASP A 108 1.28 -6.30 4.94
CA ASP A 108 2.69 -5.90 4.82
C ASP A 108 3.26 -6.40 3.49
N LEU A 109 3.16 -5.56 2.46
CA LEU A 109 3.59 -5.87 1.09
C LEU A 109 5.10 -5.70 0.93
N PHE A 110 5.68 -4.68 1.56
CA PHE A 110 7.11 -4.40 1.54
C PHE A 110 7.62 -4.28 2.98
N ASN A 111 8.30 -5.32 3.46
CA ASN A 111 8.91 -5.31 4.78
C ASN A 111 10.36 -4.84 4.65
N PHE A 112 10.66 -3.70 5.26
CA PHE A 112 11.99 -3.09 5.29
C PHE A 112 12.20 -2.34 6.59
N SER A 113 13.44 -1.94 6.85
CA SER A 113 13.79 -1.02 7.95
C SER A 113 14.32 0.30 7.40
N GLY A 114 14.32 1.36 8.21
CA GLY A 114 14.78 2.68 7.77
C GLY A 114 13.73 3.47 6.98
N THR A 115 14.19 4.38 6.13
CA THR A 115 13.34 5.30 5.37
C THR A 115 13.47 4.99 3.88
N PRO A 116 12.38 4.62 3.19
CA PRO A 116 12.43 4.37 1.75
C PRO A 116 12.60 5.69 1.00
N ALA A 117 13.12 5.61 -0.22
CA ALA A 117 13.27 6.72 -1.13
C ALA A 117 12.26 6.64 -2.29
N GLY A 118 12.15 7.72 -3.05
CA GLY A 118 11.31 7.75 -4.25
C GLY A 118 9.81 7.76 -3.97
N THR A 119 9.04 7.48 -5.02
CA THR A 119 7.57 7.46 -5.01
C THR A 119 7.08 6.61 -6.17
N PHE A 120 5.99 5.87 -5.97
CA PHE A 120 5.26 5.37 -7.13
C PHE A 120 4.72 6.55 -7.96
N ALA A 121 4.62 6.36 -9.26
CA ALA A 121 3.93 7.27 -10.17
C ALA A 121 2.42 7.00 -10.17
N THR A 122 2.03 5.73 -10.04
CA THR A 122 0.64 5.29 -9.98
C THR A 122 0.47 4.17 -8.97
N VAL A 123 -0.71 4.14 -8.33
CA VAL A 123 -1.17 2.99 -7.54
C VAL A 123 -2.60 2.69 -7.97
N THR A 124 -2.86 1.44 -8.34
CA THR A 124 -4.18 0.97 -8.78
C THR A 124 -4.55 -0.31 -8.04
N ALA A 125 -5.86 -0.60 -7.98
CA ALA A 125 -6.33 -1.90 -7.55
C ALA A 125 -7.41 -2.44 -8.49
N SER A 126 -7.56 -3.75 -8.51
CA SER A 126 -8.56 -4.49 -9.27
C SER A 126 -9.10 -5.68 -8.46
N GLY A 127 -10.03 -6.43 -9.05
CA GLY A 127 -10.63 -7.61 -8.41
C GLY A 127 -11.89 -7.27 -7.62
N SER A 128 -12.05 -7.82 -6.41
CA SER A 128 -13.28 -7.67 -5.61
C SER A 128 -13.61 -6.24 -5.20
N TYR A 129 -12.60 -5.36 -5.10
CA TYR A 129 -12.80 -3.93 -4.84
C TYR A 129 -13.15 -3.13 -6.11
N GLY A 130 -13.18 -3.77 -7.28
CA GLY A 130 -13.35 -3.13 -8.59
C GLY A 130 -12.08 -2.42 -9.05
N SER A 131 -12.17 -1.70 -10.18
CA SER A 131 -11.07 -0.88 -10.68
C SER A 131 -10.95 0.40 -9.86
N LEU A 132 -9.88 0.52 -9.09
CA LEU A 132 -9.56 1.68 -8.26
C LEU A 132 -8.31 2.39 -8.78
N ASN A 133 -8.37 3.72 -8.82
CA ASN A 133 -7.21 4.58 -9.03
C ASN A 133 -6.97 5.37 -7.74
N PHE A 134 -5.79 5.22 -7.15
CA PHE A 134 -5.48 5.84 -5.87
C PHE A 134 -5.02 7.29 -6.07
N VAL A 135 -5.34 8.13 -5.09
CA VAL A 135 -4.87 9.50 -5.01
C VAL A 135 -3.80 9.59 -3.94
N LYS A 136 -2.65 10.19 -4.28
CA LYS A 136 -1.53 10.38 -3.35
C LYS A 136 -1.68 11.66 -2.54
N ASN A 137 -1.44 11.57 -1.23
CA ASN A 137 -1.17 12.70 -0.36
C ASN A 137 -0.03 12.36 0.61
N ALA A 138 1.06 13.12 0.59
CA ALA A 138 2.20 12.99 1.51
C ALA A 138 2.75 11.54 1.71
N GLY A 139 2.82 10.74 0.64
CA GLY A 139 3.32 9.36 0.70
C GLY A 139 2.26 8.30 1.01
N VAL A 140 1.02 8.72 1.25
CA VAL A 140 -0.13 7.86 1.46
C VAL A 140 -1.02 7.90 0.22
N TRP A 141 -1.30 6.73 -0.34
CA TRP A 141 -2.19 6.53 -1.46
C TRP A 141 -3.53 6.04 -0.93
N THR A 142 -4.64 6.62 -1.38
CA THR A 142 -5.98 6.19 -0.95
C THR A 142 -6.94 6.07 -2.13
N ALA A 143 -7.80 5.05 -2.09
CA ALA A 143 -8.95 4.91 -2.97
C ALA A 143 -10.16 4.40 -2.18
N GLN A 144 -11.36 4.88 -2.52
CA GLN A 144 -12.61 4.44 -1.89
C GLN A 144 -13.28 3.35 -2.72
N SER A 145 -13.80 2.33 -2.05
CA SER A 145 -14.65 1.30 -2.64
C SER A 145 -15.82 1.02 -1.69
N GLY A 146 -17.02 1.45 -2.09
CA GLY A 146 -18.18 1.44 -1.21
C GLY A 146 -17.90 2.18 0.10
N SER A 147 -18.11 1.50 1.22
CA SER A 147 -17.93 2.04 2.58
C SER A 147 -16.51 1.92 3.15
N GLN A 148 -15.55 1.49 2.33
CA GLN A 148 -14.17 1.28 2.76
C GLN A 148 -13.23 2.19 1.98
N THR A 149 -12.18 2.65 2.65
CA THR A 149 -11.03 3.30 2.03
C THR A 149 -9.85 2.36 2.08
N ILE A 150 -9.28 2.03 0.93
CA ILE A 150 -8.03 1.27 0.85
C ILE A 150 -6.90 2.28 0.86
N SER A 151 -5.96 2.10 1.78
CA SER A 151 -4.78 2.95 1.90
C SER A 151 -3.51 2.14 1.66
N PHE A 152 -2.56 2.67 0.90
CA PHE A 152 -1.19 2.19 0.82
C PHE A 152 -0.24 3.28 1.31
N THR A 153 0.66 2.97 2.23
CA THR A 153 1.58 3.94 2.84
C THR A 153 3.03 3.60 2.51
N GLU A 154 3.67 4.43 1.67
CA GLU A 154 5.04 4.20 1.17
C GLU A 154 6.06 4.10 2.32
N SER A 155 5.95 4.92 3.36
CA SER A 155 6.89 4.90 4.50
C SER A 155 6.89 3.60 5.30
N SER A 156 5.85 2.78 5.15
CA SER A 156 5.69 1.51 5.88
C SER A 156 5.59 0.29 4.96
N GLY A 157 5.38 0.48 3.66
CA GLY A 157 5.13 -0.63 2.73
C GLY A 157 3.78 -1.33 2.90
N ASN A 158 2.88 -0.80 3.74
CA ASN A 158 1.65 -1.48 4.13
C ASN A 158 0.43 -1.01 3.35
N VAL A 159 -0.47 -1.95 3.08
CA VAL A 159 -1.87 -1.69 2.72
C VAL A 159 -2.74 -1.83 3.97
N LEU A 160 -3.74 -0.95 4.11
CA LEU A 160 -4.74 -0.98 5.18
C LEU A 160 -6.14 -0.80 4.59
N VAL A 161 -7.05 -1.67 5.03
CA VAL A 161 -8.49 -1.53 4.79
C VAL A 161 -9.07 -0.67 5.90
N VAL A 162 -9.38 0.58 5.59
CA VAL A 162 -9.88 1.56 6.56
C VAL A 162 -11.40 1.63 6.46
N PRO A 163 -12.15 1.48 7.57
CA PRO A 163 -13.58 1.76 7.57
C PRO A 163 -13.83 3.23 7.23
N GLU A 164 -14.94 3.55 6.58
CA GLU A 164 -15.35 4.96 6.44
C GLU A 164 -15.31 5.67 7.80
N PRO A 165 -14.80 6.91 7.87
CA PRO A 165 -14.94 7.69 9.08
C PRO A 165 -16.43 7.87 9.33
N ALA A 166 -16.93 7.34 10.44
CA ALA A 166 -18.33 7.51 10.81
C ALA A 166 -18.67 9.01 10.78
N THR A 167 -19.46 9.43 9.80
CA THR A 167 -19.98 10.80 9.65
C THR A 167 -20.69 11.31 10.93
N ALA A 168 -21.00 10.40 11.87
CA ALA A 168 -21.50 10.68 13.21
C ALA A 168 -20.57 11.54 14.09
N ALA A 169 -19.24 11.52 13.89
CA ALA A 169 -18.34 12.38 14.67
C ALA A 169 -18.50 13.88 14.32
N LEU A 170 -18.86 14.19 13.07
CA LEU A 170 -19.16 15.56 12.63
C LEU A 170 -20.59 16.01 13.00
N GLY A 171 -21.56 15.08 13.05
CA GLY A 171 -22.92 15.35 13.53
C GLY A 171 -23.02 15.66 15.03
N GLY A 172 -22.17 15.02 15.85
CA GLY A 172 -22.13 15.25 17.30
C GLY A 172 -21.63 16.65 17.70
N ALA A 173 -20.65 17.20 16.96
CA ALA A 173 -20.13 18.54 17.22
C ALA A 173 -21.15 19.65 16.88
N ALA A 174 -21.96 19.46 15.83
CA ALA A 174 -23.03 20.39 15.45
C ALA A 174 -24.18 20.41 16.48
N ALA A 175 -24.57 19.25 17.02
CA ALA A 175 -25.61 19.17 18.06
C ALA A 175 -25.16 19.83 19.38
N ILE A 176 -23.91 19.62 19.80
CA ILE A 176 -23.33 20.27 20.99
C ILE A 176 -23.24 21.79 20.79
N GLY A 177 -22.83 22.25 19.59
CA GLY A 177 -22.80 23.68 19.24
C GLY A 177 -24.18 24.35 19.32
N PHE A 178 -25.23 23.68 18.83
CA PHE A 178 -26.60 24.19 18.90
C PHE A 178 -27.15 24.21 20.33
N CYS A 179 -26.86 23.17 21.14
CA CYS A 179 -27.23 23.13 22.56
C CYS A 179 -26.55 24.24 23.38
N VAL A 180 -25.25 24.49 23.17
CA VAL A 180 -24.50 25.56 23.86
C VAL A 180 -25.00 26.95 23.44
N TRP A 181 -25.32 27.15 22.16
CA TRP A 181 -25.91 28.39 21.67
C TRP A 181 -27.32 28.65 22.21
N ALA A 182 -28.16 27.62 22.28
CA ALA A 182 -29.52 27.71 22.83
C ALA A 182 -29.53 27.99 24.34
N VAL A 183 -28.61 27.40 25.10
CA VAL A 183 -28.46 27.68 26.55
C VAL A 183 -27.94 29.10 26.79
N ARG A 184 -26.99 29.59 25.98
CA ARG A 184 -26.46 30.97 26.10
C ARG A 184 -27.53 32.05 25.85
N ARG A 185 -28.49 31.82 24.95
CA ARG A 185 -29.59 32.78 24.69
C ARG A 185 -30.56 32.93 25.87
N ARG A 186 -30.77 31.87 26.67
CA ARG A 186 -31.68 31.90 27.83
C ARG A 186 -31.09 32.71 29.00
N PHE A 187 -29.80 32.55 29.28
CA PHE A 187 -29.12 33.31 30.35
C PHE A 187 -28.96 34.82 30.07
N LEU A 188 -29.00 35.25 28.81
CA LEU A 188 -28.92 36.67 28.47
C LEU A 188 -30.29 37.38 28.53
N ALA A 189 -31.40 36.64 28.42
CA ALA A 189 -32.74 37.19 28.60
C ALA A 189 -33.04 37.48 30.09
N ASP A 190 -32.53 36.63 31.00
CA ASP A 190 -32.75 36.78 32.45
C ASP A 190 -31.91 37.89 33.10
N ARG A 191 -30.92 38.45 32.38
CA ARG A 191 -30.04 39.54 32.86
C ARG A 191 -30.45 40.93 32.34
N ALA A 192 -31.54 41.03 31.59
CA ALA A 192 -32.08 42.29 31.06
C ALA A 192 -33.23 42.86 31.91
N ILE A 193 -33.58 42.22 33.04
CA ILE A 193 -34.57 42.68 34.02
C ILE A 193 -33.93 42.65 35.41
N ALA A 194 -33.00 43.58 35.66
CA ALA A 194 -32.53 43.98 36.98
C ALA A 194 -31.98 45.41 36.89
#